data_AF-A0A968XN30-F1
#
_entry.id   AF-A0A968XN30-F1
#
_cell.length_a   1.000
_cell.length_b   1.000
_cell.length_c   1.000
_cell.angle_alpha   90.00
_cell.angle_beta   90.00
_cell.angle_gamma   90.00
#
_symmetry.space_group_name_H-M   'P 1'
#
loop_
_entity.id
_entity.type
_entity.pdbx_description
1 polymer ?
#
loop_
_entity_poly.entity_id
_entity_poly.type
_entity_poly.pdbx_seq_one_letter_code
_entity_poly.pdbx_strand_id
1 'polypeptide(L)' 'MGININRLQIEDIEPLRAEIEAFLECVAHDEIPSVTAEDGRRALSLALGVLDKIEIHRSRLNV' A
#
# COMPACT_ATOMS: atom_id res chain seq x y z
N MET A 1 -3.58 2.24 -36.01
CA MET A 1 -2.63 1.85 -34.96
C MET A 1 -3.45 1.53 -33.71
N GLY A 2 -3.55 0.26 -33.33
CA GLY A 2 -4.46 -0.21 -32.29
C GLY A 2 -3.84 -0.19 -30.89
N ILE A 3 -4.62 0.24 -29.90
CA ILE A 3 -4.28 0.15 -28.47
C ILE A 3 -4.41 -1.30 -27.99
N ASN A 4 -3.32 -1.88 -27.50
CA ASN A 4 -3.34 -3.19 -26.84
C ASN A 4 -3.69 -2.99 -25.36
N ILE A 5 -4.84 -3.52 -24.94
CA ILE A 5 -5.30 -3.47 -23.55
C ILE A 5 -4.93 -4.79 -22.89
N ASN A 6 -3.88 -4.79 -22.08
CA ASN A 6 -3.53 -5.92 -21.22
C ASN A 6 -4.33 -5.79 -19.92
N ARG A 7 -5.32 -6.66 -19.73
CA ARG A 7 -6.13 -6.73 -18.52
C ARG A 7 -5.42 -7.60 -17.50
N LEU A 8 -5.05 -7.02 -16.36
CA LEU A 8 -4.52 -7.75 -15.22
C LEU A 8 -5.53 -8.83 -14.82
N GLN A 9 -5.08 -10.08 -14.74
CA GLN A 9 -5.91 -11.15 -14.18
C GLN A 9 -6.00 -10.91 -12.67
N ILE A 10 -7.22 -10.84 -12.16
CA ILE A 10 -7.49 -10.69 -10.72
C ILE A 10 -7.90 -12.07 -10.24
N GLU A 11 -7.13 -12.63 -9.32
CA GLU A 11 -7.52 -13.86 -8.63
C GLU A 11 -8.60 -13.52 -7.59
N ASP A 12 -9.67 -14.32 -7.57
CA ASP A 12 -10.77 -14.16 -6.62
C ASP A 12 -10.39 -14.80 -5.28
N ILE A 13 -9.55 -14.11 -4.53
CA ILE A 13 -9.12 -14.49 -3.18
C ILE A 13 -9.65 -13.48 -2.17
N GLU A 14 -9.94 -13.96 -0.96
CA GLU A 14 -10.27 -13.08 0.17
C GLU A 14 -8.99 -12.35 0.64
N PRO A 15 -8.87 -11.03 0.44
CA PRO A 15 -7.58 -10.36 0.60
C PRO A 15 -7.07 -10.35 2.05
N LEU A 16 -7.97 -10.14 3.00
CA LEU A 16 -7.61 -10.08 4.42
C LEU A 16 -7.16 -11.45 4.95
N ARG A 17 -7.82 -12.54 4.51
CA ARG A 17 -7.40 -13.90 4.87
C ARG A 17 -6.03 -14.21 4.31
N ALA A 18 -5.79 -13.88 3.04
CA ALA A 18 -4.49 -14.08 2.40
C ALA A 18 -3.36 -13.28 3.10
N GLU A 19 -3.64 -12.05 3.54
CA GLU A 19 -2.70 -11.23 4.30
C GLU A 19 -2.34 -11.87 5.65
N ILE A 20 -3.35 -12.37 6.39
CA ILE A 20 -3.13 -13.01 7.69
C ILE A 20 -2.38 -14.34 7.54
N GLU A 21 -2.73 -15.15 6.53
CA GLU A 21 -2.03 -16.40 6.22
C GLU A 21 -0.55 -16.13 5.90
N ALA A 22 -0.24 -15.15 5.05
CA ALA A 22 1.13 -14.76 4.72
C ALA A 22 1.92 -14.27 5.95
N PHE A 23 1.28 -13.51 6.85
CA PHE A 23 1.91 -13.09 8.10
C PHE A 23 2.28 -14.28 8.99
N LEU A 24 1.34 -15.23 9.18
CA LEU A 24 1.58 -16.42 9.99
C LEU A 24 2.68 -17.30 9.39
N GLU A 25 2.73 -17.45 8.07
CA GLU A 25 3.80 -18.19 7.38
C GLU A 25 5.17 -17.56 7.63
N CYS A 26 5.28 -16.23 7.52
CA CYS A 26 6.54 -15.52 7.79
C CYS A 26 7.01 -15.74 9.23
N VAL A 27 6.09 -15.68 10.20
CA VAL A 27 6.41 -15.93 11.61
C VAL A 27 6.82 -17.38 11.86
N ALA A 28 6.11 -18.33 11.24
CA ALA A 28 6.38 -19.75 11.44
C ALA A 28 7.73 -20.20 10.87
N HIS A 29 8.19 -19.57 9.78
CA HIS A 29 9.39 -19.97 9.04
C HIS A 29 10.57 -18.99 9.19
N ASP A 30 10.43 -17.95 10.02
CA ASP A 30 11.42 -16.88 10.17
C ASP A 30 11.76 -16.21 8.83
N GLU A 31 10.72 -15.93 8.03
CA GLU A 31 10.85 -15.26 6.74
C GLU A 31 10.59 -13.75 6.84
N ILE A 32 11.16 -13.00 5.91
CA ILE A 32 10.96 -11.56 5.81
C ILE A 32 9.59 -11.32 5.14
N PRO A 33 8.66 -10.60 5.80
CA PRO A 33 7.36 -10.31 5.22
C PRO A 33 7.48 -9.39 4.00
N SER A 34 6.53 -9.50 3.07
CA SER A 34 6.44 -8.66 1.87
C SER A 34 6.34 -7.16 2.18
N VAL A 35 5.78 -6.82 3.35
CA VAL A 35 5.77 -5.46 3.89
C VAL A 35 6.37 -5.49 5.29
N THR A 36 7.54 -4.88 5.46
CA THR A 36 8.20 -4.80 6.77
C THR A 36 7.66 -3.65 7.62
N ALA A 37 7.96 -3.65 8.93
CA ALA A 37 7.66 -2.51 9.79
C ALA A 37 8.35 -1.22 9.34
N GLU A 38 9.54 -1.31 8.72
CA GLU A 38 10.26 -0.16 8.18
C GLU A 38 9.61 0.37 6.89
N ASP A 39 9.04 -0.51 6.05
CA ASP A 39 8.18 -0.08 4.94
C ASP A 39 6.95 0.67 5.46
N GLY A 40 6.27 0.11 6.47
CA GLY A 40 5.10 0.74 7.09
C GLY A 40 5.40 2.12 7.66
N ARG A 41 6.54 2.29 8.36
CA ARG A 41 6.98 3.60 8.85
C ARG A 41 7.23 4.60 7.74
N ARG A 42 7.93 4.19 6.68
CA ARG A 42 8.21 5.06 5.52
C ARG A 42 6.93 5.47 4.81
N ALA A 43 6.01 4.54 4.60
CA ALA A 43 4.70 4.81 4.00
C ALA A 43 3.89 5.82 4.84
N LEU A 44 3.85 5.63 6.16
CA LEU A 44 3.17 6.56 7.06
C LEU A 44 3.79 7.96 7.04
N SER A 45 5.13 8.05 7.10
CA SER A 45 5.83 9.33 7.03
C SER A 45 5.52 10.08 5.72
N LEU A 46 5.48 9.36 4.61
CA LEU A 46 5.12 9.92 3.31
C LEU A 46 3.66 10.42 3.31
N ALA A 47 2.73 9.62 3.81
CA ALA A 47 1.31 9.97 3.89
C ALA A 47 1.09 11.25 4.70
N LEU A 48 1.75 11.39 5.85
CA LEU A 48 1.72 12.61 6.66
C LEU A 48 2.26 13.83 5.89
N GLY A 49 3.37 13.65 5.16
CA GLY A 49 3.92 14.71 4.32
C GLY A 49 2.97 15.13 3.19
N VAL A 50 2.25 14.18 2.58
CA VAL A 50 1.23 14.48 1.57
C VAL A 50 0.07 15.27 2.19
N LEU A 51 -0.41 14.86 3.37
CA LEU A 51 -1.48 15.57 4.08
C LEU A 51 -1.08 17.03 4.42
N ASP A 52 0.16 17.25 4.87
CA ASP A 52 0.71 18.60 5.09
C ASP A 52 0.64 19.45 3.80
N LYS A 53 1.03 18.89 2.65
CA LYS A 53 0.96 19.62 1.38
C LYS A 53 -0.45 19.91 0.93
N ILE A 54 -1.39 19.00 1.16
CA ILE A 54 -2.80 19.22 0.88
C ILE A 54 -3.32 20.40 1.72
N GLU A 55 -2.99 20.45 3.02
CA GLU A 55 -3.45 21.52 3.92
C GLU A 55 -2.86 22.88 3.55
N ILE A 56 -1.55 22.92 3.24
CA ILE A 56 -0.89 24.14 2.75
C ILE A 56 -1.56 24.65 1.47
N HIS A 57 -1.90 23.74 0.55
CA HIS A 57 -2.56 24.11 -0.69
C HIS A 57 -3.98 24.63 -0.44
N ARG A 58 -4.75 23.93 0.40
CA ARG A 58 -6.10 24.33 0.84
C ARG A 58 -6.10 25.75 1.43
N SER A 59 -5.17 26.02 2.36
CA SER A 59 -5.00 27.34 2.97
C SER A 59 -4.68 28.44 1.96
N ARG A 60 -3.88 28.16 0.92
CA ARG A 60 -3.58 29.14 -0.15
C ARG A 60 -4.79 29.48 -1.02
N LEU A 61 -5.71 28.54 -1.17
CA LEU A 61 -6.92 28.69 -1.97
C LEU A 61 -8.09 29.31 -1.17
N ASN A 62 -7.91 29.58 0.13
CA ASN A 62 -8.97 30.06 1.04
C ASN A 62 -10.25 29.19 1.04
N VAL A 63 -10.11 27.88 0.80
CA VAL A 63 -11.22 26.92 0.81
C VAL A 63 -11.09 25.92 1.92
#